data_AF-A0A7Y5RT31-F1
#
_entry.id   AF-A0A7Y5RT31-F1
#
_cell.length_a   1.000
_cell.length_b   1.000
_cell.length_c   1.000
_cell.angle_alpha   90.00
_cell.angle_beta   90.00
_cell.angle_gamma   90.00
#
_symmetry.space_group_name_H-M   'P 1'
#
loop_
_entity.id
_entity.type
_entity.pdbx_description
1 polymer ?
#
loop_
_entity_poly.entity_id
_entity_poly.type
_entity_poly.pdbx_seq_one_letter_code
_entity_poly.pdbx_strand_id
1 'polypeptide(L)'
;MSCPILSRVDKIVEIVRTTESDRIEPYVEKLREVICRNCRMEDENGHCPLREHGDCALDDYFALVVNIVEEELTAAGLLGATCA
;
A
#
# COMPACT_ATOMS: atom_id res chain seq x y z
N MET A 1 -4.54 -1.24 -20.71
CA MET A 1 -4.20 -0.34 -19.59
C MET A 1 -4.22 -1.17 -18.31
N SER A 2 -3.10 -1.30 -17.61
CA SER A 2 -3.06 -2.02 -16.32
C SER A 2 -3.43 -1.07 -15.18
N CYS A 3 -4.42 -1.44 -14.37
CA CYS A 3 -4.78 -0.69 -13.16
C CYS A 3 -3.65 -0.85 -12.12
N PRO A 4 -3.07 0.24 -11.57
CA PRO A 4 -1.94 0.17 -10.64
C PRO A 4 -2.21 -0.62 -9.36
N ILE A 5 -3.44 -0.55 -8.85
CA ILE A 5 -3.92 -1.28 -7.66
C ILE A 5 -4.01 -2.76 -8.00
N LEU A 6 -4.77 -3.13 -9.04
CA LEU A 6 -5.00 -4.52 -9.41
C LEU A 6 -3.71 -5.24 -9.82
N SER A 7 -2.77 -4.55 -10.46
CA SER A 7 -1.49 -5.14 -10.83
C SER A 7 -0.53 -5.38 -9.66
N ARG A 8 -0.89 -4.94 -8.44
CA ARG A 8 -0.02 -4.97 -7.25
C ARG A 8 -0.72 -5.50 -6.00
N VAL A 9 -1.88 -6.14 -6.15
CA VAL A 9 -2.68 -6.63 -5.02
C VAL A 9 -1.84 -7.48 -4.08
N ASP A 10 -1.03 -8.41 -4.59
CA ASP A 10 -0.19 -9.27 -3.74
C ASP A 10 0.75 -8.47 -2.82
N LYS A 11 1.41 -7.44 -3.38
CA LYS A 11 2.33 -6.58 -2.62
C LYS A 11 1.58 -5.68 -1.64
N ILE A 12 0.38 -5.22 -1.99
CA ILE A 12 -0.46 -4.42 -1.10
C ILE A 12 -0.89 -5.27 0.10
N VAL A 13 -1.36 -6.49 -0.15
CA VAL A 13 -1.72 -7.44 0.91
C VAL A 13 -0.52 -7.75 1.79
N GLU A 14 0.68 -7.94 1.21
CA GLU A 14 1.90 -8.14 1.97
C GLU A 14 2.25 -6.94 2.86
N ILE A 15 2.16 -5.71 2.33
CA ILE A 15 2.36 -4.48 3.12
C ILE A 15 1.40 -4.45 4.31
N VAL A 16 0.10 -4.67 4.07
CA VAL A 16 -0.92 -4.63 5.12
C VAL A 16 -0.68 -5.73 6.16
N ARG A 17 -0.29 -6.94 5.74
CA ARG A 17 -0.01 -8.05 6.67
C ARG A 17 1.23 -7.85 7.53
N THR A 18 2.18 -7.04 7.09
CA THR A 18 3.47 -6.85 7.74
C THR A 18 3.59 -5.52 8.47
N THR A 19 2.57 -4.66 8.34
CA THR A 19 2.50 -3.36 8.98
C THR A 19 1.38 -3.40 10.01
N GLU A 20 1.71 -3.18 11.29
CA GLU A 20 0.73 -3.09 12.36
C GLU A 20 0.72 -1.67 12.89
N SER A 21 -0.33 -0.90 12.57
CA SER A 21 -0.48 0.45 13.08
C SER A 21 -1.93 0.92 13.05
N ASP A 22 -2.34 1.68 14.06
CA ASP A 22 -3.63 2.40 14.05
C ASP A 22 -3.61 3.68 13.19
N ARG A 23 -2.49 3.97 12.50
CA ARG A 23 -2.33 5.16 11.67
C ARG A 23 -1.92 4.78 10.25
N ILE A 24 -2.23 5.64 9.29
CA ILE A 24 -1.98 5.36 7.87
C ILE A 24 -0.51 5.57 7.46
N GLU A 25 0.24 6.41 8.17
CA GLU A 25 1.60 6.81 7.77
C GLU A 25 2.56 5.62 7.63
N PRO A 26 2.61 4.64 8.57
CA PRO A 26 3.47 3.47 8.42
C PRO A 26 3.18 2.63 7.17
N TYR A 27 1.89 2.51 6.78
CA TYR A 27 1.53 1.82 5.54
C TYR A 27 2.02 2.59 4.32
N VAL A 28 1.88 3.93 4.33
CA VAL A 28 2.35 4.79 3.22
C VAL A 28 3.86 4.73 3.09
N GLU A 29 4.60 4.76 4.20
CA GLU A 29 6.05 4.56 4.20
C GLU A 29 6.41 3.23 3.55
N LYS A 30 5.72 2.15 3.92
CA LYS A 30 5.97 0.82 3.32
C LYS A 30 5.57 0.72 1.85
N LEU A 31 4.49 1.38 1.45
CA LEU A 31 4.13 1.56 0.05
C LEU A 31 5.29 2.21 -0.73
N ARG A 32 5.91 3.27 -0.19
CA ARG A 32 7.05 3.93 -0.84
C ARG A 32 8.24 3.00 -1.00
N GLU A 33 8.61 2.31 0.08
CA GLU A 33 9.78 1.44 0.11
C GLU A 33 9.65 0.22 -0.81
N VAL A 34 8.48 -0.41 -0.85
CA VAL A 34 8.27 -1.70 -1.52
C VAL A 34 7.77 -1.52 -2.95
N ILE A 35 6.79 -0.63 -3.15
CA ILE A 35 6.11 -0.47 -4.43
C ILE A 35 6.66 0.73 -5.21
N CYS A 36 6.70 1.92 -4.61
CA CYS A 36 7.06 3.13 -5.36
C CYS A 36 8.53 3.12 -5.79
N ARG A 37 9.44 2.67 -4.93
CA ARG A 37 10.87 2.53 -5.25
C ARG A 37 11.15 1.61 -6.45
N ASN A 38 10.26 0.67 -6.71
CA ASN A 38 10.35 -0.26 -7.85
C ASN A 38 9.40 0.12 -8.99
N CYS A 39 8.75 1.29 -8.92
CA CYS A 39 7.86 1.79 -9.93
C CYS A 39 8.66 2.60 -10.95
N ARG A 40 8.45 2.33 -12.24
CA ARG A 40 9.11 3.07 -13.35
C ARG A 40 8.89 4.60 -13.35
N MET A 41 7.96 5.09 -12.54
CA MET A 41 7.61 6.50 -12.46
C MET A 41 8.40 7.23 -11.38
N GLU A 42 8.97 6.52 -10.41
CA GLU A 42 9.82 7.12 -9.38
C GLU A 42 11.27 7.11 -9.86
N ASP A 43 11.95 8.24 -9.73
CA ASP A 43 13.36 8.35 -10.08
C ASP A 43 14.28 7.93 -8.92
N GLU A 44 15.59 7.94 -9.16
CA GLU A 44 16.60 7.54 -8.15
C GLU A 44 16.63 8.48 -6.92
N ASN A 45 16.04 9.67 -7.02
CA ASN A 45 15.95 10.64 -5.93
C ASN A 45 14.62 10.52 -5.15
N GLY A 46 13.75 9.57 -5.53
CA GLY A 46 12.44 9.38 -4.89
C GLY A 46 11.36 10.34 -5.38
N HIS A 47 11.58 11.06 -6.47
CA HIS A 47 10.58 11.93 -7.08
C HIS A 47 9.66 11.14 -8.00
N CYS A 48 8.34 11.36 -7.89
CA CYS A 48 7.34 10.70 -8.71
C CYS A 48 6.30 11.73 -9.17
N PRO A 49 6.25 12.06 -10.49
CA PRO A 49 5.37 13.11 -10.98
C PRO A 49 3.89 12.74 -10.84
N LEU A 50 3.53 11.46 -10.90
CA LEU A 50 2.12 11.06 -10.72
C LEU A 50 1.64 11.30 -9.29
N ARG A 51 2.54 11.17 -8.31
CA ARG A 51 2.21 11.44 -6.91
C ARG A 51 2.07 12.94 -6.67
N GLU A 52 2.98 13.74 -7.21
CA GLU A 52 2.95 15.19 -7.02
C GLU A 52 1.74 15.88 -7.64
N HIS A 53 1.22 15.33 -8.74
CA HIS A 53 0.02 15.84 -9.39
C HIS A 53 -1.28 15.19 -8.91
N GLY A 54 -1.23 14.17 -8.04
CA GLY A 54 -2.42 13.42 -7.62
C GLY A 54 -3.07 12.60 -8.74
N ASP A 55 -2.24 12.04 -9.62
CA ASP A 55 -2.64 11.17 -10.74
C ASP A 55 -2.34 9.69 -10.47
N CYS A 56 -1.75 9.37 -9.32
CA CYS A 56 -1.39 8.01 -8.95
C CYS A 56 -2.56 7.36 -8.20
N ALA A 57 -3.43 6.66 -8.93
CA ALA A 57 -4.57 5.98 -8.31
C ALA A 57 -4.19 5.01 -7.17
N LEU A 58 -3.02 4.37 -7.21
CA LEU A 58 -2.58 3.56 -6.06
C LEU A 58 -2.35 4.43 -4.83
N ASP A 59 -1.80 5.61 -5.01
CA ASP A 59 -1.49 6.53 -3.92
C ASP A 59 -2.74 7.21 -3.36
N ASP A 60 -3.55 7.78 -4.25
CA ASP A 60 -4.74 8.57 -3.88
C ASP A 60 -5.77 7.72 -3.13
N TYR A 61 -5.89 6.44 -3.51
CA TYR A 61 -6.82 5.50 -2.89
C TYR A 61 -6.15 4.56 -1.88
N PHE A 62 -4.87 4.75 -1.57
CA PHE A 62 -4.13 3.76 -0.77
C PHE A 62 -4.77 3.51 0.59
N ALA A 63 -5.16 4.58 1.30
CA ALA A 63 -5.79 4.47 2.61
C ALA A 63 -7.10 3.67 2.57
N LEU A 64 -7.92 3.87 1.53
CA LEU A 64 -9.14 3.10 1.33
C LEU A 64 -8.84 1.63 1.06
N VAL A 65 -7.83 1.34 0.24
CA VAL A 65 -7.41 -0.03 -0.06
C VAL A 65 -6.87 -0.73 1.19
N VAL A 66 -6.07 -0.05 2.01
CA VAL A 66 -5.57 -0.59 3.29
C VAL A 66 -6.74 -0.99 4.17
N ASN A 67 -7.71 -0.09 4.40
CA ASN A 67 -8.89 -0.39 5.23
C ASN A 67 -9.65 -1.62 4.73
N ILE A 68 -9.92 -1.71 3.42
CA ILE A 68 -10.63 -2.86 2.83
C ILE A 68 -9.83 -4.14 3.03
N VAL A 69 -8.52 -4.12 2.79
CA VAL A 69 -7.68 -5.31 2.94
C VAL A 69 -7.60 -5.75 4.40
N GLU A 70 -7.52 -4.82 5.35
CA GLU A 70 -7.56 -5.13 6.79
C GLU A 70 -8.88 -5.76 7.20
N GLU A 71 -10.01 -5.17 6.79
CA GLU A 71 -11.35 -5.70 7.06
C GLU A 71 -11.50 -7.14 6.55
N GLU A 72 -11.09 -7.40 5.30
CA GLU A 72 -11.19 -8.72 4.68
C GLU A 72 -10.24 -9.74 5.33
N LEU A 73 -9.02 -9.33 5.68
CA LEU A 73 -8.06 -10.21 6.36
C LEU A 73 -8.49 -10.53 7.79
N THR A 74 -9.07 -9.57 8.51
CA THR A 74 -9.67 -9.79 9.83
C THR A 74 -10.88 -10.71 9.73
N ALA A 75 -11.76 -10.51 8.74
CA ALA A 75 -12.91 -11.38 8.50
C ALA A 75 -12.47 -12.83 8.17
N ALA A 76 -11.34 -12.99 7.47
CA ALA A 76 -10.74 -14.29 7.17
C ALA A 76 -9.94 -14.90 8.35
N GLY A 77 -9.77 -14.18 9.46
CA GLY A 77 -8.95 -14.61 10.60
C GLY A 77 -7.43 -14.63 10.32
N LEU A 78 -6.98 -13.89 9.31
CA LEU A 78 -5.58 -13.78 8.89
C LEU A 78 -4.86 -12.55 9.46
N LEU A 79 -5.62 -11.61 10.02
CA LEU A 79 -5.13 -10.52 10.87
C LEU A 79 -5.82 -10.62 12.23
N GLY A 80 -5.02 -10.86 13.27
CA GLY A 80 -5.49 -11.06 14.64
C GLY A 80 -4.38 -11.58 15.56
N ALA A 81 -3.83 -10.67 16.36
CA ALA A 81 -3.05 -10.84 17.59
C ALA A 81 -2.22 -12.14 17.75
N THR A 82 -0.92 -12.06 17.45
CA THR A 82 0.06 -12.70 18.35
C THR A 82 0.26 -11.76 19.54
N CYS A 83 -0.58 -11.88 20.57
CA CYS A 83 -0.19 -11.44 21.90
C CYS A 83 0.93 -12.37 22.38
N ALA A 84 2.16 -11.86 22.46
CA ALA A 84 3.27 -12.47 23.17
C ALA A 84 3.83 -11.47 24.18
#